data_AF-A0A2V8TTR7-F1
#
_entry.id   AF-A0A2V8TTR7-F1
#
_cell.length_a   1.000
_cell.length_b   1.000
_cell.length_c   1.000
_cell.angle_alpha   90.00
_cell.angle_beta   90.00
_cell.angle_gamma   90.00
#
_symmetry.space_group_name_H-M   'P 1'
#
loop_
_entity.id
_entity.type
_entity.pdbx_description
1 polymer ?
#
loop_
_entity_poly.entity_id
_entity_poly.type
_entity_poly.pdbx_seq_one_letter_code
_entity_poly.pdbx_strand_id
1 'polypeptide(L)' 'MIRSHFLNLLVFSALVAVFFAFLTQNDPKDRVRVILILGGSMVVLSLIIAYVMYPFPLR' A
#
# COMPACT_ATOMS: atom_id res chain seq x y z
N MET A 1 11.39 -5.26 18.23
CA MET A 1 11.93 -4.77 16.94
C MET A 1 11.49 -5.72 15.85
N ILE A 2 10.28 -5.54 15.30
CA ILE A 2 9.81 -6.39 14.21
C ILE A 2 10.63 -6.06 12.96
N ARG A 3 11.42 -7.05 12.56
CA ARG A 3 12.60 -7.02 11.71
C ARG A 3 12.26 -6.90 10.20
N SER A 4 11.02 -6.52 9.89
CA SER A 4 10.45 -6.59 8.54
C SER A 4 9.75 -5.29 8.18
N HIS A 5 10.54 -4.29 7.71
CA HIS A 5 10.02 -3.01 7.19
C HIS A 5 8.88 -3.20 6.18
N PHE A 6 8.96 -4.27 5.38
CA PHE A 6 7.95 -4.65 4.41
C PHE A 6 6.59 -5.00 5.04
N LEU A 7 6.57 -5.74 6.15
CA LEU A 7 5.33 -6.11 6.84
C LEU A 7 4.64 -4.88 7.43
N ASN A 8 5.40 -3.95 8.02
CA ASN A 8 4.86 -2.69 8.52
C ASN A 8 4.24 -1.86 7.40
N LEU A 9 4.89 -1.81 6.24
CA LEU A 9 4.37 -1.08 5.09
C LEU A 9 3.06 -1.69 4.58
N LEU A 10 2.99 -3.02 4.51
CA LEU A 10 1.81 -3.74 4.04
C LEU A 10 0.62 -3.61 5.00
N VAL A 11 0.88 -3.67 6.31
CA VAL A 11 -0.14 -3.42 7.34
C VAL A 11 -0.60 -1.97 7.31
N PHE A 12 0.33 -1.02 7.19
CA PHE A 12 0.02 0.40 7.11
C PHE A 12 -0.81 0.73 5.86
N SER A 13 -0.42 0.24 4.68
CA SER A 13 -1.17 0.48 3.45
C SER A 13 -2.56 -0.15 3.49
N ALA A 14 -2.70 -1.34 4.11
CA ALA A 14 -4.00 -1.98 4.29
C ALA A 14 -4.92 -1.17 5.22
N LEU A 15 -4.41 -0.68 6.35
CA LEU A 15 -5.16 0.15 7.29
C LEU A 15 -5.62 1.47 6.66
N VAL A 16 -4.72 2.16 5.93
CA VAL A 16 -5.03 3.42 5.25
C VAL A 16 -6.07 3.21 4.15
N ALA A 17 -5.93 2.15 3.34
CA ALA A 17 -6.88 1.85 2.28
C ALA A 17 -8.28 1.53 2.82
N VAL A 18 -8.38 0.74 3.90
CA VAL A 18 -9.67 0.42 4.54
C VAL A 18 -10.29 1.66 5.17
N PHE A 19 -9.50 2.49 5.86
CA PHE A 19 -9.99 3.74 6.47
C PHE A 19 -10.56 4.71 5.43
N PHE A 20 -9.82 4.98 4.35
CA PHE A 20 -10.29 5.87 3.28
C PHE A 20 -11.52 5.31 2.56
N ALA A 21 -11.58 3.99 2.34
CA ALA A 21 -12.74 3.39 1.70
C ALA A 21 -13.99 3.42 2.58
N PHE A 22 -13.86 3.31 3.89
CA PHE A 22 -14.97 3.54 4.82
C PHE A 22 -15.38 5.01 4.90
N LEU A 23 -14.43 5.95 4.74
CA LEU A 23 -14.67 7.38 4.86
C LEU A 23 -15.31 7.99 3.60
N THR A 24 -14.90 7.55 2.41
CA THR A 24 -15.26 8.22 1.15
C THR A 24 -16.51 7.64 0.49
N GLN A 25 -16.88 6.38 0.73
CA GLN A 25 -17.93 5.72 -0.04
C GLN A 25 -18.88 4.87 0.79
N ASN A 26 -20.17 5.08 0.54
CA ASN A 26 -21.28 4.36 1.16
C ASN A 26 -21.65 3.08 0.39
N ASP A 27 -21.32 3.01 -0.91
CA ASP A 27 -21.62 1.86 -1.77
C ASP A 27 -20.50 0.80 -1.77
N PRO A 28 -20.84 -0.49 -1.57
CA PRO A 28 -19.84 -1.56 -1.40
C PRO A 28 -19.01 -1.82 -2.65
N LYS A 29 -19.55 -1.59 -3.86
CA LYS A 29 -18.82 -1.75 -5.13
C LYS A 29 -17.75 -0.69 -5.31
N ASP A 30 -18.12 0.56 -5.09
CA ASP A 30 -17.17 1.66 -5.24
C ASP A 30 -16.09 1.54 -4.17
N ARG A 31 -16.47 1.15 -2.94
CA ARG A 31 -15.54 0.96 -1.83
C ARG A 31 -14.37 0.05 -2.19
N VAL A 32 -14.64 -1.09 -2.82
CA VAL A 32 -13.60 -2.03 -3.25
C VAL A 32 -12.68 -1.39 -4.28
N ARG A 33 -13.21 -0.54 -5.16
CA ARG A 33 -12.43 0.21 -6.15
C ARG A 33 -11.48 1.21 -5.48
N VAL A 34 -11.96 1.93 -4.47
CA VAL A 34 -11.12 2.88 -3.69
C VAL A 34 -10.04 2.14 -2.90
N ILE A 35 -10.37 1.01 -2.25
CA ILE A 35 -9.37 0.17 -1.55
C ILE A 35 -8.28 -0.28 -2.53
N LEU A 36 -8.67 -0.78 -3.72
CA LEU A 36 -7.73 -1.27 -4.72
C LEU A 36 -6.85 -0.15 -5.28
N ILE A 37 -7.40 1.04 -5.54
CA ILE A 37 -6.64 2.17 -6.08
C ILE A 37 -5.67 2.72 -5.01
N LEU A 38 -6.14 2.99 -3.79
CA LEU A 38 -5.29 3.54 -2.73
C LEU A 38 -4.28 2.51 -2.21
N GLY A 39 -4.73 1.30 -1.90
CA GLY A 39 -3.86 0.23 -1.44
C GLY A 39 -2.84 -0.18 -2.51
N GLY A 40 -3.30 -0.36 -3.75
CA GLY A 40 -2.45 -0.68 -4.89
C GLY A 40 -1.43 0.40 -5.18
N SER A 41 -1.82 1.68 -5.20
CA SER A 41 -0.88 2.78 -5.45
C SER A 41 0.17 2.89 -4.36
N MET A 42 -0.19 2.76 -3.07
CA MET A 42 0.80 2.76 -1.97
C MET A 42 1.80 1.60 -2.08
N VAL A 43 1.34 0.39 -2.41
CA VAL A 43 2.20 -0.78 -2.57
C VAL A 43 3.14 -0.61 -3.76
N VAL A 44 2.61 -0.17 -4.91
CA VAL A 44 3.40 0.06 -6.13
C VAL A 44 4.44 1.16 -5.89
N LEU A 45 4.04 2.29 -5.30
CA LEU A 45 4.97 3.38 -5.03
C LEU A 45 6.07 2.95 -4.05
N SER A 46 5.70 2.18 -3.02
CA SER A 46 6.70 1.62 -2.10
C SER A 46 7.65 0.64 -2.78
N LEU A 47 7.18 -0.19 -3.71
CA LEU A 47 8.05 -1.10 -4.47
C LEU A 47 9.00 -0.33 -5.38
N ILE A 48 8.51 0.71 -6.05
CA ILE A 48 9.34 1.62 -6.86
C ILE A 48 10.41 2.27 -5.98
N ILE A 49 10.03 2.82 -4.82
CA ILE A 49 10.96 3.45 -3.88
C ILE A 49 11.97 2.43 -3.35
N ALA A 50 11.53 1.22 -3.01
CA ALA A 50 12.44 0.15 -2.57
C ALA A 50 13.43 -0.24 -3.68
N TYR A 51 12.98 -0.32 -4.93
CA TYR A 51 13.82 -0.57 -6.09
C TYR A 51 14.81 0.57 -6.36
N VAL A 52 14.40 1.83 -6.17
CA VAL A 52 15.27 3.01 -6.31
C VAL A 52 16.28 3.11 -5.16
N MET A 53 15.88 2.80 -3.92
CA MET A 53 16.74 2.85 -2.74
C MET A 53 17.73 1.69 -2.69
N TYR A 54 17.31 0.50 -3.12
CA TYR A 54 18.14 -0.66 -3.31
C TYR A 54 18.11 -1.01 -4.81
N PRO A 55 18.85 -0.27 -5.66
CA PRO A 55 19.10 -0.77 -6.99
C PRO A 55 19.77 -2.12 -6.79
N PHE A 56 19.09 -3.20 -7.20
CA PHE A 56 19.68 -4.54 -7.20
C PHE A 56 21.10 -4.40 -7.75
N PRO A 57 22.15 -4.78 -7.01
CA PRO A 57 23.51 -4.69 -7.52
C PRO A 57 23.57 -5.51 -8.80
N LEU A 58 23.60 -4.81 -9.94
CA LEU A 58 23.99 -5.35 -11.22
C LEU A 58 25.50 -5.53 -11.14
N ARG A 59 25.92 -6.61 -10.45
CA ARG A 59 27.29 -7.08 -10.17
C ARG A 59 27.98 -6.47 -8.97
#